data_AF-A0A946U329-F1
#
_entry.id   AF-A0A946U329-F1
#
_cell.length_a   1.000
_cell.length_b   1.000
_cell.length_c   1.000
_cell.angle_alpha   90.00
_cell.angle_beta   90.00
_cell.angle_gamma   90.00
#
_symmetry.space_group_name_H-M   'P 1'
#
loop_
_entity.id
_entity.type
_entity.pdbx_description
1 polymer ?
#
loop_
_entity_poly.entity_id
_entity_poly.type
_entity_poly.pdbx_seq_one_letter_code
_entity_poly.pdbx_strand_id
1 'polypeptide(L)' 'GEWLDDERNGQGVMIYSNDGRRLKGEFKDNVFINYN' A
#
# COMPACT_ATOMS: atom_id res chain seq x y z
N GLY A 1 -3.44 -5.08 4.84
CA GLY A 1 -3.18 -5.37 3.42
C GLY A 1 -4.18 -6.42 3.06
N GLU A 2 -5.15 -6.03 2.24
CA GLU A 2 -6.18 -6.94 1.77
C GLU A 2 -5.76 -7.39 0.36
N TRP A 3 -6.17 -8.59 -0.01
CA TRP A 3 -5.88 -9.17 -1.32
C TRP A 3 -7.20 -9.56 -1.94
N LEU A 4 -7.37 -9.18 -3.21
CA LEU A 4 -8.51 -9.53 -4.04
C LEU A 4 -7.96 -9.86 -5.42
N ASP A 5 -8.33 -11.03 -5.97
CA ASP A 5 -7.91 -11.48 -7.29
C ASP A 5 -6.38 -11.44 -7.51
N ASP A 6 -5.61 -11.87 -6.50
CA ASP A 6 -4.13 -11.82 -6.47
C ASP A 6 -3.52 -10.39 -6.55
N GLU A 7 -4.34 -9.36 -6.36
CA GLU A 7 -3.94 -7.97 -6.32
C GLU A 7 -4.12 -7.37 -4.92
N ARG A 8 -3.19 -6.49 -4.54
CA ARG A 8 -3.29 -5.75 -3.29
C ARG A 8 -4.42 -4.73 -3.39
N ASN A 9 -5.36 -4.86 -2.47
CA ASN A 9 -6.51 -3.99 -2.34
C ASN A 9 -6.68 -3.57 -0.85
N GLY A 10 -7.33 -2.45 -0.59
CA GLY A 10 -7.64 -1.98 0.77
C GLY A 10 -6.46 -1.36 1.55
N GLN A 11 -6.68 -1.13 2.85
CA GLN A 11 -5.78 -0.32 3.69
C GLN A 11 -4.43 -1.02 3.98
N GLY A 12 -3.34 -0.24 3.98
CA GLY A 12 -2.02 -0.76 4.28
C GLY A 12 -0.93 0.29 4.53
N VAL A 13 0.29 -0.23 4.76
CA VAL A 13 1.49 0.58 4.97
C VAL A 13 2.52 0.20 3.92
N MET A 14 2.97 1.16 3.11
CA MET A 14 4.13 0.99 2.23
C MET A 14 5.40 1.29 3.03
N ILE A 15 6.37 0.37 2.97
CA ILE A 15 7.68 0.52 3.59
C ILE A 15 8.72 0.65 2.48
N TYR A 16 9.44 1.78 2.47
CA TYR A 16 10.53 2.04 1.54
C TYR A 16 11.81 1.38 2.01
N SER A 17 12.30 0.38 1.29
CA SER A 17 13.47 -0.41 1.73
C SER A 17 14.77 0.40 1.79
N ASN A 18 14.88 1.50 1.03
CA ASN A 18 16.07 2.32 0.96
C ASN A 18 16.27 3.22 2.19
N ASP A 19 15.19 3.64 2.85
CA ASP A 19 15.25 4.63 3.95
C ASP A 19 14.32 4.31 5.14
N GLY A 20 13.58 3.20 5.07
CA GLY A 20 12.68 2.75 6.13
C GLY A 20 11.42 3.60 6.30
N ARG A 21 11.14 4.57 5.41
CA ARG A 21 9.93 5.39 5.50
C ARG A 21 8.68 4.52 5.41
N ARG A 22 7.69 4.88 6.22
CA ARG A 22 6.41 4.18 6.34
C ARG A 22 5.29 5.13 5.94
N LEU A 23 4.59 4.82 4.86
CA LEU A 23 3.42 5.60 4.41
C LEU A 23 2.16 4.78 4.66
N LYS A 24 1.20 5.36 5.38
CA LYS A 24 -0.16 4.80 5.49
C LYS A 24 -0.97 5.23 4.27
N GLY A 25 -1.74 4.31 3.71
CA GLY A 25 -2.57 4.57 2.55
C GLY A 25 -3.41 3.37 2.17
N GLU A 26 -3.96 3.43 0.97
CA GLU A 26 -4.81 2.41 0.38
C GLU A 26 -4.10 1.77 -0.82
N PHE A 27 -4.24 0.46 -0.98
CA PHE A 27 -3.88 -0.25 -2.19
C PHE A 27 -5.15 -0.44 -3.03
N LYS A 28 -5.06 -0.19 -4.33
CA LYS A 28 -6.14 -0.47 -5.29
C LYS A 28 -5.50 -1.01 -6.56
N ASP A 29 -5.86 -2.23 -6.95
CA ASP A 29 -5.33 -2.88 -8.15
C ASP A 29 -3.79 -2.81 -8.22
N ASN A 30 -3.13 -3.12 -7.09
CA ASN A 30 -1.68 -3.00 -6.86
C ASN A 30 -1.07 -1.58 -6.84
N VAL A 31 -1.85 -0.53 -7.08
CA VAL A 31 -1.43 0.88 -6.97
C VAL A 31 -1.55 1.35 -5.53
N PHE A 32 -0.53 2.04 -5.01
CA PHE A 32 -0.56 2.64 -3.67
C PHE A 32 -1.00 4.10 -3.75
N ILE A 33 -2.05 4.43 -2.99
CA ILE A 33 -2.63 5.77 -2.86
C ILE A 33 -2.37 6.22 -1.41
N ASN A 34 -1.55 7.25 -1.24
CA ASN A 34 -1.39 7.89 0.07
C ASN A 34 -2.41 9.02 0.24
N TYR A 35 -2.92 9.17 1.45
CA TYR A 35 -3.68 10.37 1.81
C TYR A 35 -2.66 11.48 2.10
N ASN A 36 -2.64 12.53 1.27
CA ASN A 36 -1.86 13.75 1.51
C ASN A 36 -2.54 14.63 2.55
#